data_AF-A0A256LCZ7-F1
#
_entry.id   AF-A0A256LCZ7-F1
#
_cell.length_a   1.000
_cell.length_b   1.000
_cell.length_c   1.000
_cell.angle_alpha   90.00
_cell.angle_beta   90.00
_cell.angle_gamma   90.00
#
_symmetry.space_group_name_H-M   'P 1'
#
loop_
_entity.id
_entity.type
_entity.pdbx_description
1 polymer ?
#
loop_
_entity_poly.entity_id
_entity_poly.type
_entity_poly.pdbx_seq_one_letter_code
_entity_poly.pdbx_strand_id
1 'polypeptide(L)'
;MRKRQEYIWCLIELPSGEKEWYCLSKVLRHALFIEKRNNQFWKQTMIGNYLTVARSKYINGHARLSVGRVEKIRIRKTGADDWHWSRNQFVTSDHLYDLKDAYNYLKHDYRWYNRLAIRVALTYWHNKLLQIRLNSKHYTIKKKRIRLERKAK
;
A
#
# COMPACT_ATOMS: atom_id res chain seq x y z
N MET A 1 -1.53 14.18 -32.89
CA MET A 1 -0.53 13.52 -32.00
C MET A 1 -1.24 12.65 -30.96
N ARG A 2 -1.09 11.32 -31.00
CA ARG A 2 -1.60 10.45 -29.91
C ARG A 2 -0.84 10.80 -28.62
N LYS A 3 -1.53 11.31 -27.59
CA LYS A 3 -0.93 11.47 -26.25
C LYS A 3 -0.33 10.13 -25.84
N ARG A 4 0.99 10.06 -25.69
CA ARG A 4 1.67 8.86 -25.17
C ARG A 4 1.05 8.51 -23.83
N GLN A 5 0.49 7.31 -23.71
CA GLN A 5 -0.25 6.91 -22.53
C GLN A 5 0.75 6.68 -21.37
N GLU A 6 0.71 7.55 -20.37
CA GLU A 6 1.50 7.39 -19.16
C GLU A 6 0.85 6.36 -18.23
N TYR A 7 1.68 5.52 -17.62
CA TYR A 7 1.29 4.51 -16.64
C TYR A 7 2.00 4.80 -15.32
N ILE A 8 1.27 4.60 -14.22
CA ILE A 8 1.81 4.79 -12.87
C ILE A 8 2.14 3.41 -12.32
N TRP A 9 3.39 3.23 -11.92
CA TRP A 9 3.91 2.01 -11.32
C TRP A 9 4.25 2.26 -9.86
N CYS A 10 3.82 1.36 -8.99
CA CYS A 10 4.10 1.38 -7.57
C CYS A 10 5.06 0.23 -7.23
N LEU A 11 6.12 0.51 -6.49
CA LEU A 11 6.92 -0.51 -5.83
C LEU A 11 6.16 -0.93 -4.58
N ILE A 12 5.77 -2.19 -4.52
CA ILE A 12 4.97 -2.76 -3.45
C ILE A 12 5.85 -3.70 -2.65
N GLU A 13 5.95 -3.46 -1.35
CA GLU A 13 6.52 -4.42 -0.39
C GLU A 13 5.42 -5.39 0.05
N LEU A 14 5.72 -6.68 0.04
CA LEU A 14 4.82 -7.75 0.46
C LEU A 14 5.11 -8.20 1.89
N PRO A 15 4.19 -8.95 2.54
CA PRO A 15 4.44 -9.50 3.88
C PRO A 15 5.69 -10.39 3.97
N SER A 16 6.09 -11.01 2.85
CA SER A 16 7.33 -11.79 2.73
C SER A 16 8.61 -10.94 2.79
N GLY A 17 8.50 -9.61 2.67
CA GLY A 17 9.62 -8.69 2.51
C GLY A 17 10.05 -8.47 1.05
N GLU A 18 9.50 -9.27 0.12
CA GLU A 18 9.72 -9.10 -1.32
C GLU A 18 9.19 -7.75 -1.81
N LYS A 19 9.91 -7.14 -2.75
CA LYS A 19 9.56 -5.84 -3.35
C LYS A 19 9.42 -5.98 -4.86
N GLU A 20 8.25 -5.64 -5.37
CA GLU A 20 7.93 -5.81 -6.78
C GLU A 20 7.17 -4.61 -7.34
N TRP A 21 7.32 -4.38 -8.65
CA TRP A 21 6.66 -3.28 -9.33
C TRP A 21 5.29 -3.72 -9.84
N TYR A 22 4.25 -2.98 -9.46
CA TYR A 22 2.88 -3.17 -9.94
C TYR A 22 2.39 -1.93 -10.67
N CYS A 23 1.74 -2.13 -11.81
CA CYS A 23 1.06 -1.07 -12.53
C CYS A 23 -0.30 -0.76 -11.88
N LEU A 24 -0.61 0.52 -11.74
CA LEU A 24 -1.88 0.96 -11.20
C LEU A 24 -3.03 0.69 -12.17
N SER A 25 -4.14 0.21 -11.62
CA SER A 25 -5.37 0.02 -12.39
C SER A 25 -5.82 1.30 -13.08
N LYS A 26 -6.66 1.17 -14.12
CA LYS A 26 -7.17 2.32 -14.89
C LYS A 26 -7.85 3.36 -13.98
N VAL A 27 -8.63 2.93 -13.00
CA VAL A 27 -9.40 3.80 -12.09
C VAL A 27 -8.47 4.56 -11.14
N LEU A 28 -7.57 3.86 -10.43
CA LEU A 28 -6.62 4.51 -9.52
C LEU A 28 -5.66 5.43 -10.26
N ARG A 29 -5.22 5.01 -11.44
CA ARG A 29 -4.38 5.85 -12.30
C ARG A 29 -5.09 7.14 -12.70
N HIS A 30 -6.37 7.09 -13.03
CA HIS A 30 -7.14 8.28 -13.37
C HIS A 30 -7.27 9.22 -12.17
N ALA A 31 -7.61 8.68 -10.99
CA ALA A 31 -7.68 9.46 -9.75
C ALA A 31 -6.35 10.15 -9.43
N LEU A 32 -5.21 9.45 -9.57
CA LEU A 32 -3.89 10.04 -9.33
C LEU A 32 -3.47 11.05 -10.38
N PHE A 33 -3.92 10.92 -11.63
CA PHE A 33 -3.69 11.96 -12.63
C PHE A 33 -4.51 13.22 -12.38
N ILE A 34 -5.69 13.10 -11.77
CA ILE A 34 -6.45 14.25 -11.28
C ILE A 34 -5.67 14.89 -10.13
N GLU A 35 -5.26 14.10 -9.13
CA GLU A 35 -4.47 14.57 -7.98
C GLU A 35 -3.18 15.28 -8.43
N LYS A 36 -2.47 14.72 -9.42
CA LYS A 36 -1.25 15.32 -10.01
C LYS A 36 -1.45 16.74 -10.54
N ARG A 37 -2.66 17.11 -10.97
CA ARG A 37 -2.95 18.47 -11.46
C ARG A 37 -3.07 19.48 -10.32
N ASN A 38 -3.48 19.03 -9.15
CA ASN A 38 -3.83 19.89 -8.02
C ASN A 38 -2.78 19.86 -6.91
N ASN A 39 -1.96 18.80 -6.84
CA ASN A 39 -1.01 18.55 -5.76
C ASN A 39 0.38 18.20 -6.30
N GLN A 40 1.38 19.04 -6.02
CA GLN A 40 2.77 18.81 -6.41
C GLN A 40 3.36 17.55 -5.75
N PHE A 41 2.86 17.17 -4.56
CA PHE A 41 3.28 16.01 -3.80
C PHE A 41 2.36 14.80 -4.00
N TRP A 42 1.58 14.76 -5.08
CA TRP A 42 0.64 13.66 -5.39
C TRP A 42 1.26 12.25 -5.32
N LYS A 43 2.57 12.09 -5.50
CA LYS A 43 3.22 10.77 -5.35
C LYS A 43 3.22 10.30 -3.89
N GLN A 44 3.32 11.23 -2.94
CA GLN A 44 3.36 10.91 -1.52
C GLN A 44 2.00 10.44 -0.99
N THR A 45 0.89 10.82 -1.65
CA THR A 45 -0.47 10.45 -1.20
C THR A 45 -0.72 8.96 -1.19
N MET A 46 0.02 8.20 -2.01
CA MET A 46 -0.08 6.75 -2.09
C MET A 46 1.04 6.03 -1.34
N ILE A 47 2.18 6.67 -1.06
CA ILE A 47 3.29 6.06 -0.34
C ILE A 47 2.84 5.79 1.10
N GLY A 48 3.08 4.56 1.58
CA GLY A 48 2.66 4.12 2.90
C GLY A 48 1.26 3.48 2.93
N ASN A 49 0.46 3.63 1.87
CA ASN A 49 -0.84 2.97 1.77
C ASN A 49 -0.70 1.50 1.38
N TYR A 50 -1.75 0.74 1.64
CA TYR A 50 -1.85 -0.70 1.42
C TYR A 50 -2.75 -0.98 0.23
N LEU A 51 -2.22 -1.68 -0.77
CA LEU A 51 -2.87 -1.92 -2.04
C LEU A 51 -3.03 -3.41 -2.28
N THR A 52 -4.20 -3.82 -2.77
CA THR A 52 -4.40 -5.19 -3.22
C THR A 52 -3.77 -5.40 -4.59
N VAL A 53 -2.93 -6.42 -4.70
CA VAL A 53 -2.18 -6.77 -5.92
C VAL A 53 -2.42 -8.23 -6.29
N ALA A 54 -2.41 -8.52 -7.60
CA ALA A 54 -2.38 -9.89 -8.07
C ALA A 54 -0.98 -10.51 -7.88
N ARG A 55 -0.91 -11.79 -7.57
CA ARG A 55 0.32 -12.59 -7.39
C ARG A 55 0.45 -13.70 -8.43
N SER A 56 -0.51 -13.79 -9.35
CA SER A 56 -0.53 -14.82 -10.39
C SER A 56 -1.30 -14.34 -11.61
N LYS A 57 -1.05 -14.98 -12.75
CA LYS A 57 -1.89 -14.85 -13.94
C LYS A 57 -3.35 -15.14 -13.62
N TYR A 58 -4.22 -14.48 -14.38
CA TYR A 58 -5.65 -14.72 -14.34
C TYR A 58 -5.97 -16.00 -15.10
N ILE A 59 -6.59 -16.95 -14.40
CA ILE A 59 -7.12 -18.18 -14.97
C ILE A 59 -8.61 -18.21 -14.65
N ASN A 60 -9.45 -18.27 -15.68
CA ASN A 60 -10.92 -18.22 -15.56
C ASN A 60 -11.42 -16.99 -14.76
N GLY A 61 -10.80 -15.82 -14.96
CA GLY A 61 -11.16 -14.60 -14.23
C GLY A 61 -10.64 -14.51 -12.79
N HIS A 62 -9.85 -15.49 -12.34
CA HIS A 62 -9.34 -15.55 -10.97
C HIS A 62 -7.81 -15.46 -10.92
N ALA A 63 -7.30 -14.68 -9.97
CA ALA A 63 -5.89 -14.59 -9.64
C ALA A 63 -5.72 -14.73 -8.12
N ARG A 64 -4.54 -15.21 -7.69
CA ARG A 64 -4.13 -15.13 -6.28
C ARG A 64 -3.90 -13.66 -5.95
N LEU A 65 -4.49 -13.19 -4.86
CA LEU A 65 -4.37 -11.79 -4.43
C LEU A 65 -3.64 -11.70 -3.11
N SER A 66 -2.93 -10.60 -2.90
CA SER A 66 -2.34 -10.24 -1.62
C SER A 66 -2.43 -8.73 -1.41
N VAL A 67 -2.09 -8.27 -0.21
CA VAL A 67 -2.01 -6.85 0.13
C VAL A 67 -0.57 -6.49 0.41
N GLY A 68 -0.07 -5.45 -0.25
CA GLY A 68 1.27 -4.94 -0.02
C GLY A 68 1.27 -3.44 0.21
N ARG A 69 2.37 -2.96 0.81
CA ARG A 69 2.58 -1.55 1.13
C ARG A 69 3.26 -0.84 -0.04
N VAL A 70 2.76 0.33 -0.42
CA VAL A 70 3.39 1.17 -1.44
C VAL A 70 4.62 1.87 -0.87
N GLU A 71 5.78 1.59 -1.46
CA GLU A 71 7.06 2.17 -1.04
C GLU A 71 7.52 3.31 -1.96
N LYS A 72 7.33 3.16 -3.28
CA LYS A 72 7.79 4.14 -4.28
C LYS A 72 6.84 4.20 -5.47
N ILE A 73 6.82 5.33 -6.17
CA ILE A 73 5.99 5.53 -7.36
C ILE A 73 6.84 6.05 -8.52
N ARG A 74 6.64 5.47 -9.71
CA ARG A 74 7.28 5.87 -10.96
C ARG A 74 6.25 6.00 -12.08
N ILE A 75 6.48 6.93 -13.00
CA ILE A 75 5.71 7.01 -14.24
C ILE A 75 6.53 6.29 -15.32
N ARG A 76 5.88 5.41 -16.07
CA ARG A 76 6.46 4.74 -17.25
C ARG A 76 5.55 4.95 -18.45
N LYS A 77 6.11 4.75 -19.65
CA LYS A 77 5.38 4.82 -20.92
C LYS A 77 4.67 3.52 -21.27
N THR A 78 5.04 2.41 -20.62
CA THR A 78 4.47 1.08 -20.81
C THR A 78 3.68 0.64 -19.58
N GLY A 79 2.55 -0.03 -19.82
CA GLY A 79 1.77 -0.70 -18.78
C GLY A 79 2.38 -2.05 -18.43
N ALA A 80 1.77 -2.77 -17.49
CA ALA A 80 2.16 -4.16 -17.24
C ALA A 80 1.61 -5.05 -18.36
N ASP A 81 2.48 -5.87 -18.95
CA ASP A 81 2.12 -6.80 -20.03
C ASP A 81 1.53 -8.11 -19.50
N ASP A 82 1.49 -8.27 -18.18
CA ASP A 82 1.12 -9.50 -17.49
C ASP A 82 0.21 -9.24 -16.28
N TRP A 83 0.36 -10.03 -15.22
CA TRP A 83 -0.49 -9.99 -14.03
C TRP A 83 -0.08 -8.94 -13.01
N HIS A 84 0.99 -8.15 -13.24
CA HIS A 84 1.45 -7.12 -12.32
C HIS A 84 0.55 -5.86 -12.31
N TRP A 85 -0.77 -6.05 -12.32
CA TRP A 85 -1.75 -4.99 -12.11
C TRP A 85 -2.24 -5.00 -10.67
N SER A 86 -2.38 -3.81 -10.10
CA SER A 86 -3.09 -3.61 -8.84
C SER A 86 -4.62 -3.63 -9.03
N ARG A 87 -5.34 -3.82 -7.93
CA ARG A 87 -6.78 -3.60 -7.84
C ARG A 87 -7.09 -2.15 -7.51
N ASN A 88 -8.35 -1.77 -7.69
CA ASN A 88 -8.84 -0.41 -7.42
C ASN A 88 -8.91 -0.07 -5.92
N GLN A 89 -8.86 -1.08 -5.05
CA GLN A 89 -9.06 -0.93 -3.61
C GLN A 89 -7.72 -0.76 -2.91
N PHE A 90 -7.62 0.27 -2.07
CA PHE A 90 -6.48 0.51 -1.19
C PHE A 90 -6.94 1.03 0.17
N VAL A 91 -6.13 0.84 1.20
CA VAL A 91 -6.39 1.26 2.58
C VAL A 91 -5.24 2.12 3.06
N THR A 92 -5.54 3.20 3.79
CA THR A 92 -4.49 4.06 4.39
C THR A 92 -3.94 3.45 5.68
N SER A 93 -2.79 3.91 6.15
CA SER A 93 -2.24 3.47 7.44
C SER A 93 -3.20 3.68 8.60
N ASP A 94 -3.98 4.76 8.57
CA ASP A 94 -4.89 5.09 9.66
C ASP A 94 -6.10 4.16 9.69
N HIS A 95 -6.68 3.86 8.52
CA HIS A 95 -7.75 2.86 8.42
C HIS A 95 -7.26 1.45 8.77
N LEU A 96 -5.98 1.13 8.53
CA LEU A 96 -5.45 -0.18 8.89
C LEU A 96 -5.37 -0.41 10.41
N TYR A 97 -5.44 0.63 11.25
CA TYR A 97 -5.60 0.43 12.69
C TYR A 97 -6.94 -0.23 13.03
N ASP A 98 -7.99 -0.03 12.23
CA ASP A 98 -9.20 -0.85 12.28
C ASP A 98 -9.08 -2.01 11.28
N LEU A 99 -8.48 -3.11 11.76
CA LEU A 99 -8.27 -4.30 10.95
C LEU A 99 -9.58 -4.88 10.40
N LYS A 100 -10.69 -4.76 11.14
CA LYS A 100 -11.98 -5.34 10.74
C LYS A 100 -12.57 -4.56 9.59
N ASP A 101 -12.57 -3.24 9.68
CA ASP A 101 -13.06 -2.36 8.63
C ASP A 101 -12.20 -2.47 7.36
N ALA A 102 -10.87 -2.36 7.51
CA ALA A 102 -9.91 -2.54 6.42
C ALA A 102 -10.08 -3.89 5.70
N TYR A 103 -10.27 -4.97 6.45
CA TYR A 103 -10.51 -6.29 5.88
C TYR A 103 -11.85 -6.38 5.14
N ASN A 104 -12.92 -5.83 5.71
CA ASN A 104 -14.24 -5.84 5.08
C ASN A 104 -14.24 -5.07 3.76
N TYR A 105 -13.55 -3.93 3.71
CA TYR A 105 -13.39 -3.14 2.50
C TYR A 105 -12.59 -3.87 1.41
N LEU A 106 -11.46 -4.50 1.78
CA LEU A 106 -10.58 -5.15 0.81
C LEU A 106 -11.03 -6.54 0.35
N LYS A 107 -11.83 -7.27 1.12
CA LYS A 107 -12.17 -8.68 0.80
C LYS A 107 -13.26 -8.84 -0.27
N HIS A 108 -13.87 -7.75 -0.73
CA HIS A 108 -15.11 -7.75 -1.52
C HIS A 108 -15.03 -8.70 -2.72
N ASP A 109 -16.04 -9.58 -2.87
CA ASP A 109 -16.20 -10.55 -3.98
C ASP A 109 -15.04 -11.50 -4.28
N TYR A 110 -14.10 -11.65 -3.36
CA TYR A 110 -13.00 -12.59 -3.54
C TYR A 110 -13.35 -14.00 -3.04
N ARG A 111 -12.77 -15.01 -3.68
CA ARG A 111 -12.84 -16.42 -3.25
C ARG A 111 -12.24 -16.58 -1.85
N TRP A 112 -12.66 -17.62 -1.13
CA TRP A 112 -12.27 -17.88 0.26
C TRP A 112 -10.75 -17.85 0.51
N TYR A 113 -9.95 -18.40 -0.41
CA TYR A 113 -8.49 -18.43 -0.27
C TYR A 113 -7.86 -17.04 -0.40
N ASN A 114 -8.41 -16.17 -1.26
CA ASN A 114 -7.97 -14.78 -1.38
C ASN A 114 -8.40 -13.98 -0.15
N ARG A 115 -9.59 -14.25 0.40
CA ARG A 115 -10.02 -13.64 1.67
C ARG A 115 -9.06 -13.99 2.80
N LEU A 116 -8.65 -15.26 2.89
CA LEU A 116 -7.66 -15.71 3.88
C LEU A 116 -6.30 -15.02 3.67
N ALA A 117 -5.79 -15.01 2.43
CA ALA A 117 -4.52 -14.36 2.11
C ALA A 117 -4.51 -12.86 2.45
N ILE A 118 -5.60 -12.15 2.11
CA ILE A 118 -5.79 -10.72 2.46
C ILE A 118 -5.82 -10.54 3.97
N ARG A 119 -6.56 -11.39 4.71
CA ARG A 119 -6.60 -11.32 6.18
C ARG A 119 -5.21 -11.47 6.79
N VAL A 120 -4.45 -12.48 6.37
CA VAL A 120 -3.09 -12.73 6.86
C VAL A 120 -2.16 -11.55 6.55
N ALA A 121 -2.21 -11.05 5.31
CA ALA A 121 -1.42 -9.89 4.90
C ALA A 121 -1.76 -8.64 5.73
N LEU A 122 -3.04 -8.36 5.95
CA LEU A 122 -3.49 -7.21 6.74
C LEU A 122 -3.07 -7.33 8.20
N THR A 123 -3.20 -8.51 8.81
CA THR A 123 -2.72 -8.75 10.18
C THR A 123 -1.23 -8.48 10.31
N TYR A 124 -0.43 -8.96 9.35
CA TYR A 124 1.02 -8.68 9.32
C TYR A 124 1.30 -7.18 9.29
N TRP A 125 0.65 -6.45 8.38
CA TRP A 125 0.85 -5.01 8.23
C TRP A 125 0.36 -4.22 9.43
N HIS A 126 -0.77 -4.60 10.01
CA HIS A 126 -1.30 -4.00 11.23
C HIS A 126 -0.31 -4.14 12.39
N ASN A 127 0.22 -5.35 12.60
CA ASN A 127 1.23 -5.59 13.64
C ASN A 127 2.51 -4.78 13.39
N LYS A 128 2.97 -4.69 12.14
CA LYS A 128 4.14 -3.87 11.76
C LYS A 128 3.91 -2.38 12.04
N LEU A 129 2.70 -1.86 11.76
CA LEU A 129 2.33 -0.49 12.10
C LEU A 129 2.31 -0.24 13.61
N LEU A 130 1.73 -1.16 14.38
CA LEU A 130 1.72 -1.06 15.84
C LEU A 130 3.14 -1.04 16.41
N GLN A 131 4.03 -1.90 15.91
CA GLN A 131 5.44 -1.91 16.33
C GLN A 131 6.14 -0.57 16.03
N ILE A 132 5.97 -0.01 14.83
CA ILE A 132 6.53 1.30 14.47
C ILE A 132 6.01 2.39 15.43
N ARG A 133 4.70 2.38 15.74
CA ARG A 133 4.07 3.33 16.66
C ARG A 133 4.59 3.20 18.10
N LEU A 134 4.81 1.98 18.58
CA LEU A 134 5.38 1.74 19.90
C LEU A 134 6.83 2.21 19.97
N ASN A 135 7.63 1.90 18.94
CA ASN A 135 9.03 2.32 18.87
C ASN A 135 9.19 3.84 18.85
N SER A 136 8.32 4.56 18.12
CA SER A 136 8.34 6.02 18.10
C SER A 136 7.95 6.64 19.46
N LYS A 137 6.97 6.04 20.16
CA LYS A 137 6.63 6.43 21.54
C LYS A 137 7.80 6.21 22.50
N HIS A 138 8.42 5.04 22.48
CA HIS A 138 9.59 4.73 23.32
C HIS A 138 10.74 5.71 23.07
N TYR A 139 11.04 6.01 21.80
CA TYR A 139 12.07 6.98 21.44
C TYR A 139 11.75 8.38 22.00
N THR A 140 10.49 8.81 21.89
CA THR A 140 10.03 10.12 22.41
C THR A 140 10.17 10.21 23.94
N ILE A 141 9.77 9.15 24.65
CA ILE A 141 9.90 9.07 26.12
C ILE A 141 11.38 9.12 26.51
N LYS A 142 12.24 8.33 25.86
CA LYS A 142 13.69 8.32 26.11
C LYS A 142 14.29 9.72 25.91
N LYS A 143 13.92 10.41 24.83
CA LYS A 143 14.39 11.77 24.54
C LYS A 143 13.92 12.79 25.60
N LYS A 144 12.68 12.69 26.06
CA LYS A 144 12.16 13.53 27.16
C LYS A 144 12.90 13.29 28.46
N ARG A 145 13.14 12.02 28.82
CA ARG A 145 13.90 11.63 30.02
C ARG A 145 15.31 12.23 30.01
N ILE A 146 16.06 12.06 28.93
CA ILE A 146 17.41 12.63 28.77
C ILE A 146 17.39 14.17 28.92
N ARG A 147 16.37 14.84 28.36
CA ARG A 147 16.24 16.30 28.48
C ARG A 147 15.97 16.76 29.91
N LEU A 148 15.19 15.99 30.68
CA LEU A 148 14.93 16.28 32.09
C LEU A 148 16.17 16.04 32.95
N GLU A 149 16.87 14.92 32.74
CA GLU A 149 18.13 14.60 33.44
C GLU A 149 19.22 15.67 33.21
N ARG A 150 19.26 16.28 32.01
CA ARG A 150 20.16 17.40 31.71
C ARG A 150 19.76 18.75 32.31
N LYS A 151 18.49 18.94 32.68
CA LYS A 151 17.99 20.17 33.33
C LYS A 151 18.08 20.10 34.85
N ALA A 152 18.16 18.89 35.39
CA ALA A 152 18.30 18.64 36.82
C ALA A 152 19.77 18.65 37.29
N LYS A 153 20.73 18.74 36.35
CA LYS A 153 22.14 19.05 36.60
C LYS A 153 22.38 20.52 36.29
#